data_AF-A0A2N1KME8-F1
#
_entry.id   AF-A0A2N1KME8-F1
#
_cell.length_a   1.000
_cell.length_b   1.000
_cell.length_c   1.000
_cell.angle_alpha   90.00
_cell.angle_beta   90.00
_cell.angle_gamma   90.00
#
_symmetry.space_group_name_H-M   'P 1'
#
loop_
_entity.id
_entity.type
_entity.pdbx_description
1 polymer ?
#
loop_
_entity_poly.entity_id
_entity_poly.type
_entity_poly.pdbx_seq_one_letter_code
_entity_poly.pdbx_strand_id
1 'polypeptide(L)'
;MIHIVPFFVFCGIYGLYYLIILALAKVKVTNRVVTQTLVPLLFLLLVPSFVGQTATETREGSGLKYLRQFARVPNYDPAHENYFQAAAWIREYAPKNSMVICRKPSLFIVFSDSYVTNYPFTENQKDFHDYLIKRKADFVVIDALGYSSTPRYLVPYVQANPDQFEIVVQLQNPDTFLCRFHPEFGWHGAYNAKGMPAGKGEYRFGDGRKLVGTFTDGRMISLTGEGEFFDAKGNKLGAARFENGQQKN
;
A
#
# COMPACT_ATOMS: atom_id res chain seq x y z
N MET A 1 -16.23 1.64 9.11
CA MET A 1 -17.01 0.38 9.23
C MET A 1 -17.22 0.15 10.71
N ILE A 2 -18.45 0.10 11.19
CA ILE A 2 -18.72 -0.29 12.59
C ILE A 2 -18.22 -1.72 12.73
N HIS A 3 -17.29 -1.96 13.65
CA HIS A 3 -16.83 -3.32 13.94
C HIS A 3 -17.99 -4.06 14.62
N ILE A 4 -18.74 -4.86 13.85
CA ILE A 4 -19.90 -5.62 14.35
C ILE A 4 -19.44 -6.84 15.17
N VAL A 5 -18.18 -7.26 15.02
CA VAL A 5 -17.60 -8.39 15.74
C VAL A 5 -17.66 -8.21 17.26
N PRO A 6 -17.21 -7.09 17.86
CA PRO A 6 -17.43 -6.81 19.28
C PRO A 6 -18.88 -6.92 19.74
N PHE A 7 -19.82 -6.46 18.90
CA PHE A 7 -21.25 -6.53 19.21
C PHE A 7 -21.75 -7.98 19.25
N PHE A 8 -21.40 -8.81 18.27
CA PHE A 8 -21.77 -10.23 18.27
C PHE A 8 -21.10 -11.02 19.40
N VAL A 9 -19.84 -10.72 19.73
CA VAL A 9 -19.14 -11.34 20.87
C VAL A 9 -19.84 -10.97 22.18
N PHE A 10 -20.19 -9.70 22.37
CA PHE A 10 -20.97 -9.27 23.53
C PHE A 10 -22.33 -9.98 23.61
N CYS A 11 -23.10 -10.01 22.50
CA CYS A 11 -24.39 -10.70 22.46
C CYS A 11 -24.26 -12.20 22.76
N GLY A 12 -23.22 -12.86 22.24
CA GLY A 12 -22.96 -14.28 22.49
C GLY A 12 -22.62 -14.55 23.96
N ILE A 13 -21.73 -13.76 24.54
CA ILE A 13 -21.35 -13.86 25.96
C ILE A 13 -22.55 -13.58 26.86
N TYR A 14 -23.31 -12.52 26.57
CA TYR A 14 -24.50 -12.14 27.33
C TYR A 14 -25.63 -13.19 27.22
N GLY A 15 -25.81 -13.77 26.04
CA GLY A 15 -26.75 -14.87 25.83
C GLY A 15 -26.36 -16.11 26.63
N LEU A 16 -25.08 -16.49 26.64
CA LEU A 16 -24.58 -17.61 27.43
C LEU A 16 -24.77 -17.38 28.93
N TYR A 17 -24.49 -16.16 29.39
CA TYR A 17 -24.76 -15.75 30.78
C TYR A 17 -26.23 -15.98 31.14
N TYR A 18 -27.15 -15.51 30.30
CA TYR A 18 -28.57 -15.66 30.56
C TYR A 18 -29.03 -17.12 30.56
N LEU A 19 -28.50 -17.96 29.67
CA LEU A 19 -28.78 -19.40 29.63
C LEU A 19 -28.33 -20.11 30.92
N ILE A 20 -27.17 -19.74 31.47
CA ILE A 20 -26.66 -20.30 32.73
C ILE A 20 -27.56 -19.90 33.90
N ILE A 21 -28.01 -18.63 33.96
CA ILE A 21 -28.95 -18.18 34.98
C ILE A 21 -30.29 -18.94 34.89
N LEU A 22 -30.82 -19.15 33.68
CA LEU A 22 -32.03 -19.95 33.46
C LEU A 22 -31.85 -21.42 33.89
N ALA A 23 -30.70 -22.03 33.58
CA ALA A 23 -30.40 -23.40 33.98
C ALA A 23 -30.31 -23.54 35.51
N LEU A 24 -29.62 -22.61 36.18
CA LEU A 24 -29.52 -22.56 37.64
C LEU A 24 -30.90 -22.39 38.30
N ALA A 25 -31.78 -21.57 37.71
CA ALA A 25 -33.16 -21.41 38.17
C ALA A 25 -33.97 -22.71 38.05
N LYS A 26 -33.82 -23.47 36.95
CA LYS A 26 -34.48 -24.78 36.78
C LYS A 26 -34.03 -25.82 37.80
N VAL A 27 -32.77 -25.79 38.22
CA VAL A 27 -32.21 -26.71 39.24
C VAL A 27 -32.48 -26.20 40.68
N LYS A 28 -33.28 -25.13 40.84
CA LYS A 28 -33.64 -24.49 42.12
C LYS A 28 -32.43 -24.00 42.92
N VAL A 29 -31.35 -23.62 42.25
CA VAL A 29 -30.20 -22.99 42.90
C VAL A 29 -30.55 -21.52 43.17
N THR A 30 -30.92 -21.21 44.42
CA THR A 30 -31.35 -19.86 44.86
C THR A 30 -30.26 -19.08 45.59
N ASN A 31 -29.05 -19.63 45.71
CA ASN A 31 -27.96 -18.94 46.39
C ASN A 31 -27.55 -17.66 45.64
N ARG A 32 -27.79 -16.50 46.28
CA ARG A 32 -27.46 -15.18 45.72
C ARG A 32 -25.98 -15.01 45.41
N VAL A 33 -25.08 -15.60 46.20
CA VAL A 33 -23.62 -15.53 45.96
C VAL A 33 -23.26 -16.23 44.66
N VAL A 34 -23.92 -17.35 44.36
CA VAL A 34 -23.69 -18.10 43.12
C VAL A 34 -24.18 -17.32 41.91
N THR A 35 -25.44 -16.85 41.95
CA THR A 35 -26.08 -16.21 40.79
C THR A 35 -25.62 -14.77 40.54
N GLN A 36 -25.32 -13.99 41.58
CA GLN A 36 -24.99 -12.56 41.45
C GLN A 36 -23.49 -12.25 41.52
N THR A 37 -22.66 -13.21 41.95
CA THR A 37 -21.22 -12.97 42.15
C THR A 37 -20.38 -13.96 41.38
N LEU A 38 -20.52 -15.26 41.62
CA LEU A 38 -19.67 -16.27 40.99
C LEU A 38 -19.89 -16.39 39.48
N VAL A 39 -21.14 -16.33 39.01
CA VAL A 39 -21.45 -16.42 37.58
C VAL A 39 -20.87 -15.21 36.82
N PRO A 40 -21.11 -13.94 37.18
CA PRO A 40 -20.45 -12.81 36.53
C PRO A 40 -18.93 -12.86 36.59
N LEU A 41 -18.35 -13.32 37.70
CA LEU A 41 -16.90 -13.40 37.89
C LEU A 41 -16.26 -14.48 37.00
N LEU A 42 -16.95 -15.61 36.77
CA LEU A 42 -16.58 -16.62 35.78
C LEU A 42 -16.50 -16.00 34.37
N PHE A 43 -17.48 -15.18 33.99
CA PHE A 43 -17.46 -14.50 32.69
C PHE A 43 -16.37 -13.44 32.59
N LEU A 44 -16.06 -12.77 33.69
CA LEU A 44 -14.93 -11.83 33.79
C LEU A 44 -13.59 -12.55 33.61
N LEU A 45 -13.46 -13.80 34.10
CA LEU A 45 -12.30 -14.66 33.88
C LEU A 45 -12.17 -15.17 32.42
N LEU A 46 -13.21 -15.05 31.60
CA LEU A 46 -13.13 -15.33 30.15
C LEU A 46 -12.59 -14.13 29.35
N VAL A 47 -12.58 -12.92 29.91
CA VAL A 47 -12.09 -11.71 29.24
C VAL A 47 -10.60 -11.82 28.84
N PRO A 48 -9.68 -12.34 29.69
CA PRO A 48 -8.30 -12.59 29.31
C PRO A 48 -8.12 -13.54 28.12
N SER A 49 -9.08 -14.44 27.85
CA SER A 49 -9.03 -15.34 26.69
C SER A 49 -9.29 -14.60 25.37
N PHE A 50 -10.08 -13.52 25.42
CA PHE A 50 -10.31 -12.62 24.29
C PHE A 50 -9.22 -11.54 24.19
N VAL A 51 -8.71 -11.08 25.34
CA VAL A 51 -7.63 -10.10 25.42
C VAL A 51 -6.27 -10.73 25.12
N GLY A 52 -6.05 -12.02 25.37
CA GLY A 52 -4.77 -12.69 25.07
C GLY A 52 -4.43 -12.76 23.58
N GLN A 53 -5.44 -12.69 22.70
CA GLN A 53 -5.24 -12.57 21.26
C GLN A 53 -5.03 -11.12 20.79
N THR A 54 -5.47 -10.12 21.54
CA THR A 54 -5.29 -8.69 21.21
C THR A 54 -4.14 -8.03 21.98
N ALA A 55 -3.75 -8.56 23.15
CA ALA A 55 -2.70 -8.03 24.02
C ALA A 55 -1.30 -8.56 23.68
N THR A 56 -1.20 -9.57 22.80
CA THR A 56 0.08 -9.95 22.16
C THR A 56 0.57 -8.90 21.15
N GLU A 57 -0.20 -7.82 20.93
CA GLU A 57 0.21 -6.62 20.20
C GLU A 57 1.20 -5.72 21.00
N THR A 58 1.36 -5.95 22.32
CA THR A 58 2.20 -5.08 23.18
C THR A 58 3.69 -5.43 23.21
N ARG A 59 4.12 -6.51 22.53
CA ARG A 59 5.54 -6.84 22.32
C ARG A 59 5.91 -6.58 20.86
N GLU A 60 6.91 -5.74 20.64
CA GLU A 60 7.51 -5.51 19.33
C GLU A 60 7.83 -6.86 18.66
N GLY A 61 7.15 -7.16 17.55
CA GLY A 61 7.38 -8.35 16.74
C GLY A 61 6.65 -9.64 17.10
N SER A 62 5.85 -9.74 18.18
CA SER A 62 5.09 -10.98 18.48
C SER A 62 3.83 -11.15 17.64
N GLY A 63 3.07 -10.07 17.42
CA GLY A 63 1.85 -10.11 16.58
C GLY A 63 2.14 -10.44 15.13
N LEU A 64 3.20 -9.86 14.55
CA LEU A 64 3.60 -10.15 13.17
C LEU A 64 4.09 -11.59 13.00
N LYS A 65 4.84 -12.13 13.97
CA LYS A 65 5.25 -13.55 13.98
C LYS A 65 4.04 -14.48 14.04
N TYR A 66 3.05 -14.17 14.86
CA TYR A 66 1.79 -14.92 14.93
C TYR A 66 1.04 -14.86 13.59
N LEU A 67 0.81 -13.67 13.04
CA LEU A 67 0.16 -13.51 11.72
C LEU A 67 0.89 -14.26 10.62
N ARG A 68 2.23 -14.25 10.59
CA ARG A 68 3.04 -15.04 9.65
C ARG A 68 2.80 -16.54 9.79
N GLN A 69 2.60 -17.05 11.01
CA GLN A 69 2.33 -18.47 11.23
C GLN A 69 0.95 -18.87 10.74
N PHE A 70 -0.07 -18.04 10.95
CA PHE A 70 -1.44 -18.27 10.49
C PHE A 70 -1.63 -18.00 8.99
N ALA A 71 -0.87 -17.06 8.42
CA ALA A 71 -0.84 -16.76 7.00
C ALA A 71 -0.03 -17.79 6.18
N ARG A 72 0.33 -18.94 6.75
CA ARG A 72 0.77 -20.11 5.98
C ARG A 72 -0.45 -20.93 5.56
N VAL A 73 -1.43 -20.29 4.96
CA VAL A 73 -2.58 -21.00 4.40
C VAL A 73 -2.11 -21.59 3.07
N PRO A 74 -2.14 -22.92 2.87
CA PRO A 74 -1.87 -23.48 1.57
C PRO A 74 -2.94 -23.03 0.58
N ASN A 75 -2.52 -22.63 -0.62
CA ASN A 75 -3.36 -22.30 -1.78
C ASN A 75 -4.09 -20.95 -1.71
N TYR A 76 -3.33 -19.85 -1.73
CA TYR A 76 -3.89 -18.54 -2.10
C TYR A 76 -4.44 -18.55 -3.53
N ASP A 77 -5.41 -17.69 -3.82
CA ASP A 77 -5.71 -17.39 -5.21
C ASP A 77 -4.47 -16.75 -5.88
N PRO A 78 -4.31 -16.92 -7.20
CA PRO A 78 -3.08 -16.51 -7.87
C PRO A 78 -2.72 -15.02 -7.71
N ALA A 79 -3.70 -14.13 -7.55
CA ALA A 79 -3.44 -12.70 -7.35
C ALA A 79 -2.79 -12.43 -5.99
N HIS A 80 -3.30 -13.04 -4.93
CA HIS A 80 -2.73 -12.93 -3.59
C HIS A 80 -1.37 -13.63 -3.51
N GLU A 81 -1.22 -14.78 -4.16
CA GLU A 81 0.06 -15.49 -4.24
C GLU A 81 1.14 -14.60 -4.87
N ASN A 82 0.87 -14.02 -6.04
CA ASN A 82 1.81 -13.10 -6.69
C ASN A 82 2.10 -11.86 -5.82
N TYR A 83 1.09 -11.29 -5.17
CA TYR A 83 1.26 -10.17 -4.25
C TYR A 83 2.17 -10.51 -3.05
N PHE A 84 2.05 -11.71 -2.49
CA PHE A 84 2.89 -12.15 -1.38
C PHE A 84 4.29 -12.59 -1.83
N GLN A 85 4.43 -13.11 -3.04
CA GLN A 85 5.74 -13.36 -3.64
C GLN A 85 6.52 -12.06 -3.89
N ALA A 86 5.85 -11.00 -4.35
CA ALA A 86 6.47 -9.67 -4.45
C ALA A 86 6.93 -9.14 -3.08
N ALA A 87 6.15 -9.40 -2.02
CA ALA A 87 6.56 -9.08 -0.66
C ALA A 87 7.76 -9.91 -0.19
N ALA A 88 7.76 -11.21 -0.45
CA ALA A 88 8.88 -12.09 -0.13
C ALA A 88 10.17 -11.66 -0.85
N TRP A 89 10.05 -11.22 -2.11
CA TRP A 89 11.18 -10.66 -2.85
C TRP A 89 11.76 -9.42 -2.17
N ILE A 90 10.91 -8.49 -1.71
CA ILE A 90 11.37 -7.32 -0.95
C ILE A 90 12.16 -7.74 0.28
N ARG A 91 11.67 -8.73 1.01
CA ARG A 91 12.34 -9.23 2.22
C ARG A 91 13.74 -9.78 1.94
N GLU A 92 13.91 -10.45 0.81
CA GLU A 92 15.15 -11.15 0.47
C GLU A 92 16.18 -10.24 -0.21
N TYR A 93 15.73 -9.33 -1.09
CA TYR A 93 16.61 -8.60 -2.00
C TYR A 93 16.62 -7.09 -1.80
N ALA A 94 15.60 -6.49 -1.18
CA ALA A 94 15.58 -5.04 -0.99
C ALA A 94 16.52 -4.60 0.15
N PRO A 95 17.05 -3.37 0.09
CA PRO A 95 17.73 -2.77 1.24
C PRO A 95 16.84 -2.82 2.49
N LYS A 96 17.47 -3.02 3.65
CA LYS A 96 16.74 -2.96 4.92
C LYS A 96 16.08 -1.59 5.07
N ASN A 97 14.88 -1.57 5.66
CA ASN A 97 14.11 -0.36 5.92
C ASN A 97 13.62 0.38 4.66
N SER A 98 13.49 -0.30 3.52
CA SER A 98 12.86 0.31 2.34
C SER A 98 11.38 0.63 2.57
N MET A 99 10.90 1.72 1.96
CA MET A 99 9.49 2.10 1.92
C MET A 99 8.81 1.55 0.67
N VAL A 100 7.81 0.70 0.86
CA VAL A 100 7.01 0.12 -0.21
C VAL A 100 5.61 0.73 -0.24
N ILE A 101 5.19 1.21 -1.41
CA ILE A 101 3.84 1.74 -1.65
C ILE A 101 2.99 0.65 -2.33
N CYS A 102 1.92 0.20 -1.68
CA CYS A 102 1.11 -0.91 -2.18
C CYS A 102 -0.34 -0.86 -1.71
N ARG A 103 -1.22 -1.57 -2.42
CA ARG A 103 -2.62 -1.75 -2.01
C ARG A 103 -2.74 -2.86 -0.96
N LYS A 104 -3.22 -2.54 0.24
CA LYS A 104 -3.29 -3.44 1.42
C LYS A 104 -1.92 -3.61 2.11
N PRO A 105 -1.35 -2.52 2.66
CA PRO A 105 -0.07 -2.57 3.37
C PRO A 105 -0.09 -3.56 4.54
N SER A 106 -1.21 -3.68 5.26
CA SER A 106 -1.35 -4.62 6.39
C SER A 106 -1.16 -6.09 6.01
N LEU A 107 -1.41 -6.47 4.76
CA LEU A 107 -1.14 -7.82 4.27
C LEU A 107 0.30 -7.97 3.77
N PHE A 108 0.81 -6.94 3.07
CA PHE A 108 2.17 -6.96 2.51
C PHE A 108 3.25 -7.01 3.59
N ILE A 109 3.06 -6.30 4.71
CA ILE A 109 4.04 -6.26 5.81
C ILE A 109 4.29 -7.64 6.44
N VAL A 110 3.29 -8.52 6.38
CA VAL A 110 3.39 -9.89 6.90
C VAL A 110 4.52 -10.64 6.20
N PHE A 111 4.74 -10.40 4.90
CA PHE A 111 5.71 -11.15 4.11
C PHE A 111 6.99 -10.37 3.76
N SER A 112 6.94 -9.02 3.77
CA SER A 112 8.04 -8.17 3.28
C SER A 112 9.08 -7.75 4.32
N ASP A 113 8.74 -7.70 5.61
CA ASP A 113 9.66 -7.19 6.65
C ASP A 113 10.19 -5.76 6.37
N SER A 114 9.42 -4.97 5.62
CA SER A 114 9.78 -3.61 5.18
C SER A 114 8.77 -2.59 5.71
N TYR A 115 9.10 -1.30 5.61
CA TYR A 115 8.09 -0.25 5.81
C TYR A 115 7.13 -0.25 4.63
N VAL A 116 5.84 -0.16 4.93
CA VAL A 116 4.80 -0.20 3.91
C VAL A 116 3.75 0.87 4.16
N THR A 117 3.23 1.44 3.09
CA THR A 117 2.06 2.30 3.17
C THR A 117 1.22 2.21 1.90
N ASN A 118 0.03 2.79 1.93
CA ASN A 118 -0.84 2.84 0.76
C ASN A 118 -0.47 4.05 -0.13
N TYR A 119 -0.85 4.02 -1.41
CA TYR A 119 -0.79 5.21 -2.27
C TYR A 119 -1.96 6.16 -1.97
N PRO A 120 -1.85 7.46 -2.32
CA PRO A 120 -2.94 8.40 -2.17
C PRO A 120 -4.03 8.11 -3.21
N PHE A 121 -5.30 8.26 -2.82
CA PHE A 121 -6.44 8.10 -3.74
C PHE A 121 -6.73 9.43 -4.43
N THR A 122 -5.82 9.84 -5.31
CA THR A 122 -5.90 11.11 -6.04
C THR A 122 -5.57 10.91 -7.51
N GLU A 123 -6.24 11.67 -8.37
CA GLU A 123 -5.96 11.75 -9.81
C GLU A 123 -5.00 12.92 -10.13
N ASN A 124 -4.69 13.76 -9.14
CA ASN A 124 -3.76 14.88 -9.23
C ASN A 124 -2.31 14.37 -9.22
N GLN A 125 -1.56 14.61 -10.32
CA GLN A 125 -0.19 14.12 -10.49
C GLN A 125 0.78 14.75 -9.47
N LYS A 126 0.61 16.03 -9.16
CA LYS A 126 1.44 16.73 -8.17
C LYS A 126 1.27 16.11 -6.78
N ASP A 127 0.03 15.94 -6.34
CA ASP A 127 -0.25 15.39 -5.00
C ASP A 127 0.25 13.95 -4.87
N PHE A 128 0.14 13.17 -5.94
CA PHE A 128 0.67 11.81 -5.99
C PHE A 128 2.20 11.81 -5.91
N HIS A 129 2.87 12.64 -6.72
CA HIS A 129 4.33 12.78 -6.71
C HIS A 129 4.85 13.23 -5.33
N ASP A 130 4.29 14.31 -4.79
CA ASP A 130 4.67 14.85 -3.48
C ASP A 130 4.49 13.82 -2.37
N TYR A 131 3.47 12.96 -2.48
CA TYR A 131 3.29 11.85 -1.55
C TYR A 131 4.44 10.85 -1.61
N LEU A 132 4.84 10.41 -2.81
CA LEU A 132 5.95 9.45 -2.97
C LEU A 132 7.26 10.03 -2.42
N ILE A 133 7.55 11.29 -2.73
CA ILE A 133 8.73 12.00 -2.21
C ILE A 133 8.68 12.14 -0.70
N LYS A 134 7.55 12.60 -0.14
CA LYS A 134 7.38 12.77 1.31
C LYS A 134 7.52 11.45 2.07
N ARG A 135 7.06 10.35 1.48
CA ARG A 135 7.19 9.00 2.06
C ARG A 135 8.57 8.39 1.87
N LYS A 136 9.43 8.99 1.05
CA LYS A 136 10.72 8.41 0.63
C LYS A 136 10.50 7.01 0.04
N ALA A 137 9.55 6.90 -0.88
CA ALA A 137 9.21 5.64 -1.52
C ALA A 137 10.45 5.06 -2.24
N ASP A 138 10.72 3.77 -2.04
CA ASP A 138 11.77 3.04 -2.75
C ASP A 138 11.16 2.08 -3.78
N PHE A 139 10.01 1.49 -3.44
CA PHE A 139 9.31 0.54 -4.28
C PHE A 139 7.81 0.82 -4.36
N VAL A 140 7.21 0.44 -5.47
CA VAL A 140 5.79 0.55 -5.74
C VAL A 140 5.29 -0.78 -6.30
N VAL A 141 4.18 -1.29 -5.76
CA VAL A 141 3.56 -2.54 -6.19
C VAL A 141 2.30 -2.24 -6.98
N ILE A 142 2.26 -2.69 -8.23
CA ILE A 142 1.07 -2.68 -9.08
C ILE A 142 0.45 -4.07 -9.00
N ASP A 143 -0.60 -4.18 -8.19
CA ASP A 143 -1.26 -5.44 -7.85
C ASP A 143 -2.50 -5.73 -8.71
N ALA A 144 -2.89 -7.00 -8.74
CA ALA A 144 -4.12 -7.47 -9.37
C ALA A 144 -5.15 -8.02 -8.36
N LEU A 145 -5.22 -7.45 -7.14
CA LEU A 145 -6.11 -7.96 -6.06
C LEU A 145 -7.62 -7.70 -6.31
N GLY A 146 -8.00 -7.21 -7.49
CA GLY A 146 -9.40 -6.98 -7.87
C GLY A 146 -10.05 -5.71 -7.29
N TYR A 147 -9.28 -4.83 -6.66
CA TYR A 147 -9.79 -3.54 -6.18
C TYR A 147 -9.71 -2.45 -7.25
N SER A 148 -10.74 -1.61 -7.35
CA SER A 148 -10.81 -0.52 -8.34
C SER A 148 -9.81 0.62 -8.12
N SER A 149 -9.16 0.70 -6.95
CA SER A 149 -8.25 1.80 -6.62
C SER A 149 -6.93 1.76 -7.39
N THR A 150 -6.37 0.57 -7.64
CA THR A 150 -5.09 0.41 -8.34
C THR A 150 -5.19 0.88 -9.80
N PRO A 151 -6.16 0.40 -10.61
CA PRO A 151 -6.33 0.89 -11.97
C PRO A 151 -6.81 2.35 -12.04
N ARG A 152 -7.46 2.88 -10.99
CA ARG A 152 -7.97 4.25 -10.99
C ARG A 152 -6.91 5.31 -10.63
N TYR A 153 -6.04 5.02 -9.68
CA TYR A 153 -5.12 6.03 -9.12
C TYR A 153 -3.65 5.72 -9.41
N LEU A 154 -3.22 4.49 -9.15
CA LEU A 154 -1.81 4.13 -9.25
C LEU A 154 -1.37 3.94 -10.71
N VAL A 155 -2.11 3.12 -11.47
CA VAL A 155 -1.75 2.80 -12.86
C VAL A 155 -1.63 4.06 -13.74
N PRO A 156 -2.58 5.02 -13.70
CA PRO A 156 -2.46 6.23 -14.52
C PRO A 156 -1.24 7.09 -14.15
N TYR A 157 -0.84 7.11 -12.88
CA TYR A 157 0.37 7.82 -12.44
C TYR A 157 1.65 7.16 -12.97
N VAL A 158 1.75 5.83 -12.85
CA VAL A 158 2.90 5.07 -13.34
C VAL A 158 3.03 5.20 -14.86
N GLN A 159 1.93 5.05 -15.59
CA GLN A 159 1.92 5.16 -17.05
C GLN A 159 2.29 6.57 -17.54
N ALA A 160 1.93 7.62 -16.79
CA ALA A 160 2.32 8.99 -17.11
C ALA A 160 3.82 9.28 -16.91
N ASN A 161 4.48 8.52 -16.03
CA ASN A 161 5.86 8.75 -15.60
C ASN A 161 6.71 7.47 -15.69
N PRO A 162 6.78 6.79 -16.85
CA PRO A 162 7.39 5.47 -16.97
C PRO A 162 8.87 5.44 -16.60
N ASP A 163 9.63 6.51 -16.90
CA ASP A 163 11.06 6.63 -16.55
C ASP A 163 11.32 6.59 -15.03
N GLN A 164 10.31 6.89 -14.19
CA GLN A 164 10.44 6.82 -12.73
C GLN A 164 10.28 5.41 -12.18
N PHE A 165 9.87 4.42 -12.99
CA PHE A 165 9.48 3.09 -12.51
C PHE A 165 10.22 1.99 -13.26
N GLU A 166 11.25 1.45 -12.62
CA GLU A 166 11.98 0.28 -13.11
C GLU A 166 11.31 -1.01 -12.62
N ILE A 167 10.84 -1.86 -13.52
CA ILE A 167 10.27 -3.16 -13.15
C ILE A 167 11.40 -4.10 -12.72
N VAL A 168 11.44 -4.44 -11.43
CA VAL A 168 12.44 -5.39 -10.87
C VAL A 168 11.89 -6.81 -10.78
N VAL A 169 10.56 -6.96 -10.66
CA VAL A 169 9.87 -8.25 -10.69
C VAL A 169 8.56 -8.11 -11.46
N GLN A 170 8.30 -9.08 -12.33
CA GLN A 170 7.01 -9.29 -12.97
C GLN A 170 6.56 -10.73 -12.71
N LEU A 171 5.41 -10.88 -12.04
CA LEU A 171 4.78 -12.16 -11.79
C LEU A 171 3.53 -12.23 -12.65
N GLN A 172 3.37 -13.29 -13.43
CA GLN A 172 2.30 -13.41 -14.42
C GLN A 172 1.11 -14.22 -13.87
N ASN A 173 -0.06 -14.03 -14.48
CA ASN A 173 -1.28 -14.82 -14.25
C ASN A 173 -1.85 -14.79 -12.81
N PRO A 174 -2.38 -13.66 -12.32
CA PRO A 174 -2.48 -12.36 -12.98
C PRO A 174 -1.25 -11.48 -12.72
N ASP A 175 -1.04 -10.50 -13.61
CA ASP A 175 0.16 -9.67 -13.59
C ASP A 175 0.26 -8.85 -12.29
N THR A 176 1.37 -9.02 -11.57
CA THR A 176 1.79 -8.16 -10.46
C THR A 176 3.20 -7.65 -10.77
N PHE A 177 3.36 -6.33 -10.72
CA PHE A 177 4.64 -5.68 -10.96
C PHE A 177 5.18 -5.09 -9.66
N LEU A 178 6.44 -5.39 -9.38
CA LEU A 178 7.22 -4.66 -8.38
C LEU A 178 8.14 -3.70 -9.12
N CYS A 179 7.94 -2.42 -8.89
CA CYS A 179 8.72 -1.35 -9.51
C CYS A 179 9.62 -0.69 -8.47
N ARG A 180 10.89 -0.50 -8.78
CA ARG A 180 11.76 0.44 -8.06
C ARG A 180 11.43 1.86 -8.52
N PHE A 181 11.33 2.78 -7.57
CA PHE A 181 11.01 4.18 -7.82
C PHE A 181 12.28 5.03 -7.86
N HIS A 182 12.45 5.77 -8.95
CA HIS A 182 13.58 6.65 -9.23
C HIS A 182 13.10 8.11 -9.27
N PRO A 183 13.07 8.82 -8.13
CA PRO A 183 12.55 10.18 -8.04
C PRO A 183 13.35 11.23 -8.81
N GLU A 184 14.57 10.89 -9.24
CA GLU A 184 15.45 11.73 -10.04
C GLU A 184 15.11 11.76 -11.53
N PHE A 185 14.24 10.87 -12.00
CA PHE A 185 13.73 10.85 -13.37
C PHE A 185 12.33 11.46 -13.46
N GLY A 186 11.87 11.69 -14.69
CA GLY A 186 10.57 12.27 -14.97
C GLY A 186 10.55 13.80 -14.93
N TRP A 187 9.40 14.37 -14.59
CA TRP A 187 9.17 15.81 -14.61
C TRP A 187 9.69 16.52 -13.35
N HIS A 188 10.48 17.58 -13.56
CA HIS A 188 10.92 18.50 -12.53
C HIS A 188 10.59 19.93 -12.95
N GLY A 189 9.47 20.45 -12.50
CA GLY A 189 9.05 21.80 -12.88
C GLY A 189 7.72 22.21 -12.27
N ALA A 190 7.13 23.25 -12.87
CA ALA A 190 5.84 23.75 -12.44
C ALA A 190 4.70 22.75 -12.72
N TYR A 191 3.65 22.87 -11.92
CA TYR A 191 2.38 22.20 -12.13
C TYR A 191 1.30 23.26 -12.28
N ASN A 192 0.30 23.00 -13.13
CA ASN A 192 -0.85 23.89 -13.27
C ASN A 192 -1.85 23.72 -12.11
N ALA A 193 -2.90 24.53 -12.08
CA ALA A 193 -3.93 24.50 -11.05
C ALA A 193 -4.70 23.17 -10.94
N LYS A 194 -4.65 22.32 -11.97
CA LYS A 194 -5.23 20.97 -11.99
C LYS A 194 -4.24 19.90 -11.51
N GLY A 195 -3.02 20.29 -11.11
CA GLY A 195 -1.98 19.38 -10.68
C GLY A 195 -1.30 18.61 -11.80
N MET A 196 -1.39 19.08 -13.04
CA MET A 196 -0.70 18.49 -14.20
C MET A 196 0.62 19.20 -14.45
N PRO A 197 1.69 18.49 -14.84
CA PRO A 197 2.99 19.08 -15.11
C PRO A 197 2.91 19.98 -16.34
N ALA A 198 3.17 21.27 -16.17
CA ALA A 198 3.06 22.27 -17.24
C ALA A 198 3.81 23.55 -16.87
N GLY A 199 4.32 24.25 -17.88
CA GLY A 199 5.10 25.46 -17.75
C GLY A 199 6.59 25.19 -17.88
N LYS A 200 7.41 26.00 -17.20
CA LYS A 200 8.86 25.86 -17.22
C LYS A 200 9.30 24.71 -16.33
N GLY A 201 10.22 23.89 -16.85
CA GLY A 201 10.76 22.75 -16.11
C GLY A 201 11.79 22.00 -16.94
N GLU A 202 12.21 20.87 -16.40
CA GLU A 202 13.00 19.89 -17.11
C GLU A 202 12.39 18.50 -17.01
N TYR A 203 12.49 17.74 -18.09
CA TYR A 203 12.20 16.31 -18.10
C TYR A 203 13.51 15.54 -18.09
N ARG A 204 13.68 14.61 -17.16
CA ARG A 204 14.87 13.76 -17.02
C ARG A 204 14.53 12.34 -17.44
N PHE A 205 15.20 11.84 -18.46
CA PHE A 205 14.96 10.51 -19.01
C PHE A 205 15.74 9.45 -18.23
N GLY A 206 15.27 8.20 -18.23
CA GLY A 206 15.94 7.09 -17.52
C GLY A 206 17.35 6.77 -18.05
N ASP A 207 17.71 7.25 -19.23
CA ASP A 207 19.07 7.13 -19.81
C ASP A 207 20.01 8.29 -19.43
N GLY A 208 19.56 9.20 -18.56
CA GLY A 208 20.33 10.33 -18.06
C GLY A 208 20.27 11.58 -18.95
N ARG A 209 19.65 11.51 -20.14
CA ARG A 209 19.39 12.72 -20.95
C ARG A 209 18.38 13.62 -20.24
N LYS A 210 18.37 14.89 -20.60
CA LYS A 210 17.33 15.82 -20.11
C LYS A 210 16.92 16.85 -21.16
N LEU A 211 15.68 17.30 -21.04
CA LEU A 211 15.10 18.35 -21.86
C LEU A 211 14.65 19.49 -20.96
N VAL A 212 15.24 20.67 -21.12
CA VAL A 212 14.96 21.85 -20.28
C VAL A 212 14.23 22.88 -21.12
N GLY A 213 13.02 23.29 -20.72
CA GLY A 213 12.20 24.12 -21.59
C GLY A 213 10.86 24.54 -21.01
N THR A 214 9.94 24.87 -21.91
CA THR A 214 8.55 25.19 -21.57
C THR A 214 7.61 24.16 -22.20
N PHE A 215 6.74 23.59 -21.37
CA PHE A 215 5.91 22.45 -21.72
C PHE A 215 4.44 22.76 -21.49
N THR A 216 3.59 22.33 -22.41
CA THR A 216 2.14 22.32 -22.20
C THR A 216 1.71 21.09 -21.40
N ASP A 217 2.48 20.00 -21.51
CA ASP A 217 2.35 18.79 -20.70
C ASP A 217 3.73 18.15 -20.50
N GLY A 218 4.11 17.95 -19.24
CA GLY A 218 5.40 17.37 -18.83
C GLY A 218 5.38 15.87 -18.56
N ARG A 219 4.27 15.16 -18.80
CA ARG A 219 4.21 13.68 -18.69
C ARG A 219 4.86 13.05 -19.92
N MET A 220 5.58 11.93 -19.78
CA MET A 220 6.31 11.32 -20.91
C MET A 220 5.38 11.03 -22.09
N ILE A 221 4.28 10.32 -21.82
CA ILE A 221 3.34 9.83 -22.83
C ILE A 221 2.70 10.94 -23.67
N SER A 222 2.68 12.16 -23.16
CA SER A 222 2.09 13.32 -23.81
C SER A 222 3.04 14.51 -23.83
N LEU A 223 4.36 14.26 -23.67
CA LEU A 223 5.37 15.30 -23.50
C LEU A 223 5.29 16.23 -24.71
N THR A 224 4.92 17.48 -24.45
CA THR A 224 4.68 18.47 -25.50
C THR A 224 5.25 19.80 -25.06
N GLY A 225 6.21 20.31 -25.83
CA GLY A 225 6.96 21.50 -25.45
C GLY A 225 8.19 21.72 -26.31
N GLU A 226 8.87 22.83 -26.05
CA GLU A 226 10.10 23.22 -26.73
C GLU A 226 11.16 23.54 -25.67
N GLY A 227 12.39 23.12 -25.93
CA GLY A 227 13.47 23.26 -24.97
C GLY A 227 14.84 22.95 -25.55
N GLU A 228 15.84 22.99 -24.67
CA GLU A 228 17.21 22.60 -24.97
C GLU A 228 17.44 21.16 -24.48
N PHE A 229 17.96 20.32 -25.36
CA PHE A 229 18.26 18.93 -25.08
C PHE A 229 19.71 18.77 -24.64
N PHE A 230 19.94 17.95 -23.62
CA PHE A 230 21.24 17.69 -23.05
C PHE A 230 21.50 16.18 -23.01
N ASP A 231 22.74 15.79 -23.28
CA ASP A 231 23.19 14.41 -23.11
C ASP A 231 23.36 14.02 -21.62
N ALA A 232 23.63 12.74 -21.37
CA ALA A 232 23.87 12.24 -20.01
C ALA A 232 25.11 12.83 -19.31
N LYS A 233 26.01 13.47 -20.06
CA LYS A 233 27.19 14.18 -19.53
C LYS A 233 26.90 15.67 -19.26
N GLY A 234 25.71 16.15 -19.60
CA GLY A 234 25.31 17.54 -19.47
C GLY A 234 25.72 18.44 -20.65
N ASN A 235 26.22 17.88 -21.75
CA ASN A 235 26.52 18.65 -22.94
C ASN A 235 25.24 19.02 -23.69
N LYS A 236 25.16 20.26 -24.15
CA LYS A 236 24.03 20.75 -24.94
C LYS A 236 24.06 20.16 -26.34
N LEU A 237 22.99 19.46 -26.71
CA LEU A 237 22.80 18.84 -28.03
C LEU A 237 22.06 19.76 -29.02
N GLY A 238 21.29 20.73 -28.51
CA GLY A 238 20.59 21.72 -29.34
C GLY A 238 19.16 21.97 -28.87
N ALA A 239 18.41 22.75 -29.67
CA ALA A 239 16.98 22.90 -29.46
C ALA A 239 16.25 21.63 -29.91
N ALA A 240 15.23 21.23 -29.15
CA ALA A 240 14.36 20.12 -29.49
C ALA A 240 12.91 20.50 -29.18
N ARG A 241 12.02 20.02 -30.05
CA ARG A 241 10.58 20.10 -29.86
C ARG A 241 10.03 18.71 -29.63
N PHE A 242 9.16 18.57 -28.64
CA PHE A 242 8.41 17.35 -28.39
C PHE A 242 6.93 17.60 -28.65
N GLU A 243 6.28 16.61 -29.24
CA GLU A 243 4.84 16.58 -29.45
C GLU A 243 4.33 15.17 -29.18
N ASN A 244 3.43 15.03 -28.20
CA ASN A 244 2.85 13.75 -27.79
C ASN A 244 3.90 12.66 -27.48
N GLY A 245 4.96 13.03 -26.75
CA GLY A 245 6.02 12.09 -26.36
C GLY A 245 7.05 11.79 -27.45
N GLN A 246 6.91 12.35 -28.64
CA GLN A 246 7.87 12.16 -29.75
C GLN A 246 8.66 13.44 -30.02
N GLN A 247 9.97 13.28 -30.19
CA GLN A 247 10.84 14.36 -30.67
C GLN A 247 10.50 14.67 -32.14
N LYS A 248 10.27 15.95 -32.43
CA LYS A 248 10.12 16.49 -33.78
C LYS A 248 11.42 17.19 -34.19
N ASN A 249 11.79 17.02 -35.45
CA ASN A 249 12.91 17.73 -36.09
C ASN A 249 12.50 19.15 -36.44
#